data_AF-A0A498R908-F1
#
_entry.id   AF-A0A498R908-F1
#
_cell.length_a   1.000
_cell.length_b   1.000
_cell.length_c   1.000
_cell.angle_alpha   90.00
_cell.angle_beta   90.00
_cell.angle_gamma   90.00
#
_symmetry.space_group_name_H-M   'P 1'
#
loop_
_entity.id
_entity.type
_entity.pdbx_description
1 polymer ?
#
loop_
_entity_poly.entity_id
_entity_poly.type
_entity_poly.pdbx_seq_one_letter_code
_entity_poly.pdbx_strand_id
1 'polypeptide(L)'
;MGTIKADNSLQVSAANIVNRGGTIDGGNLAQITAGQDIANETVVSGVNLGQLSTTLVNQQANISAQGSLSIQAGRDIKVTGANLTAGQDLALNAGQNLQVGSQAANERIATGYYTYDTTKNITSNIQAGGSATLVAQKDATLSGAQVKAGTDLTLAAGGNINLAAVKDHTLQQGLWGQA
;
A
#
# COMPACT_ATOMS: atom_id res chain seq x y z
N MET A 1 9.86 -2.18 -14.50
CA MET A 1 8.71 -2.76 -13.78
C MET A 1 7.69 -3.22 -14.80
N GLY A 2 6.98 -4.30 -14.52
CA GLY A 2 6.09 -4.96 -15.47
C GLY A 2 4.63 -4.55 -15.33
N THR A 3 3.86 -4.77 -16.40
CA THR A 3 2.41 -4.59 -16.43
C THR A 3 1.75 -5.90 -16.82
N ILE A 4 0.73 -6.31 -16.07
CA ILE A 4 -0.23 -7.32 -16.47
C ILE A 4 -1.52 -6.58 -16.77
N LYS A 5 -2.06 -6.74 -17.98
CA LYS A 5 -3.27 -6.05 -18.41
C LYS A 5 -4.22 -6.98 -19.16
N ALA A 6 -5.51 -6.85 -18.87
CA ALA A 6 -6.58 -7.37 -19.71
C ALA A 6 -7.52 -6.23 -20.12
N ASP A 7 -8.14 -6.36 -21.29
CA ASP A 7 -9.08 -5.32 -21.78
C ASP A 7 -10.45 -5.41 -21.09
N ASN A 8 -10.93 -6.64 -20.81
CA ASN A 8 -12.24 -6.85 -20.21
C ASN A 8 -12.18 -7.52 -18.84
N SER A 9 -11.50 -8.67 -18.73
CA SER A 9 -11.39 -9.35 -17.44
C SER A 9 -10.03 -10.01 -17.28
N LEU A 10 -9.46 -9.85 -16.09
CA LEU A 10 -8.27 -10.52 -15.64
C LEU A 10 -8.60 -11.43 -14.45
N GLN A 11 -8.25 -12.70 -14.57
CA GLN A 11 -8.25 -13.66 -13.48
C GLN A 11 -6.81 -14.09 -13.19
N VAL A 12 -6.35 -13.91 -11.96
CA VAL A 12 -5.03 -14.38 -11.51
C VAL A 12 -5.24 -15.35 -10.38
N SER A 13 -4.74 -16.58 -10.54
CA SER A 13 -4.76 -17.60 -9.49
C SER A 13 -3.37 -18.17 -9.27
N ALA A 14 -2.92 -18.23 -8.02
CA ALA A 14 -1.66 -18.83 -7.64
C ALA A 14 -1.67 -19.26 -6.16
N ALA A 15 -0.61 -19.93 -5.71
CA ALA A 15 -0.40 -20.15 -4.28
C ALA A 15 -0.19 -18.81 -3.55
N ASN A 16 0.72 -17.97 -4.05
CA ASN A 16 0.99 -16.62 -3.56
C ASN A 16 1.03 -15.65 -4.73
N ILE A 17 0.56 -14.43 -4.56
CA ILE A 17 0.60 -13.38 -5.58
C ILE A 17 1.30 -12.16 -5.00
N VAL A 18 2.32 -11.68 -5.69
CA VAL A 18 3.11 -10.53 -5.24
C VAL A 18 3.24 -9.53 -6.39
N ASN A 19 2.72 -8.33 -6.21
CA ASN A 19 2.96 -7.18 -7.08
C ASN A 19 3.96 -6.24 -6.40
N ARG A 20 5.22 -6.25 -6.84
CA ARG A 20 6.29 -5.37 -6.34
C ARG A 20 6.53 -4.24 -7.33
N GLY A 21 5.93 -3.07 -7.07
CA GLY A 21 6.07 -1.86 -7.89
C GLY A 21 5.60 -2.00 -9.34
N GLY A 22 4.81 -3.04 -9.65
CA GLY A 22 4.22 -3.27 -10.97
C GLY A 22 2.77 -2.79 -11.04
N THR A 23 2.19 -2.96 -12.22
CA THR A 23 0.78 -2.64 -12.48
C THR A 23 0.01 -3.89 -12.88
N ILE A 24 -1.12 -4.13 -12.22
CA ILE A 24 -2.10 -5.15 -12.59
C ILE A 24 -3.41 -4.42 -12.94
N ASP A 25 -3.79 -4.42 -14.21
CA ASP A 25 -4.98 -3.76 -14.74
C ASP A 25 -5.96 -4.79 -15.30
N GLY A 26 -7.10 -4.98 -14.64
CA GLY A 26 -8.08 -5.99 -15.03
C GLY A 26 -9.08 -5.58 -16.10
N GLY A 27 -9.02 -4.35 -16.61
CA GLY A 27 -10.08 -3.82 -17.48
C GLY A 27 -11.38 -3.69 -16.69
N ASN A 28 -12.49 -4.21 -17.19
CA ASN A 28 -13.78 -4.15 -16.49
C ASN A 28 -13.81 -4.99 -15.18
N LEU A 29 -13.11 -6.11 -15.10
CA LEU A 29 -13.14 -6.98 -13.91
C LEU A 29 -11.77 -7.57 -13.59
N ALA A 30 -11.25 -7.28 -12.40
CA ALA A 30 -10.08 -7.95 -11.84
C ALA A 30 -10.49 -8.91 -10.72
N GLN A 31 -10.20 -10.20 -10.89
CA GLN A 31 -10.31 -11.22 -9.84
C GLN A 31 -8.93 -11.79 -9.55
N ILE A 32 -8.44 -11.58 -8.33
CA ILE A 32 -7.11 -12.02 -7.90
C ILE A 32 -7.28 -12.94 -6.70
N THR A 33 -6.94 -14.20 -6.87
CA THR A 33 -7.14 -15.25 -5.86
C THR A 33 -5.84 -15.96 -5.54
N ALA A 34 -5.37 -15.85 -4.30
CA ALA A 34 -4.24 -16.64 -3.82
C ALA A 34 -4.72 -17.71 -2.82
N GLY A 35 -4.19 -18.93 -2.95
CA GLY A 35 -4.42 -19.98 -1.96
C GLY A 35 -3.82 -19.66 -0.58
N GLN A 36 -2.83 -18.77 -0.54
CA GLN A 36 -2.13 -18.35 0.67
C GLN A 36 -2.14 -16.83 0.80
N ASP A 37 -1.16 -16.12 0.23
CA ASP A 37 -0.95 -14.70 0.52
C ASP A 37 -1.01 -13.83 -0.75
N ILE A 38 -1.50 -12.59 -0.60
CA ILE A 38 -1.42 -11.54 -1.62
C ILE A 38 -0.68 -10.33 -1.07
N ALA A 39 0.29 -9.82 -1.81
CA ALA A 39 1.03 -8.62 -1.44
C ALA A 39 1.10 -7.62 -2.60
N ASN A 40 0.69 -6.38 -2.35
CA ASN A 40 0.84 -5.23 -3.25
C ASN A 40 1.76 -4.21 -2.58
N GLU A 41 3.02 -4.15 -3.02
CA GLU A 41 4.10 -3.48 -2.29
C GLU A 41 4.88 -2.51 -3.18
N THR A 42 4.93 -1.26 -2.78
CA THR A 42 5.81 -0.26 -3.41
C THR A 42 7.27 -0.58 -3.15
N VAL A 43 8.08 -0.51 -4.20
CA VAL A 43 9.51 -0.82 -4.10
C VAL A 43 10.27 0.45 -3.75
N VAL A 44 11.08 0.39 -2.70
CA VAL A 44 12.01 1.45 -2.32
C VAL A 44 13.45 0.93 -2.35
N SER A 45 14.40 1.82 -2.60
CA SER A 45 15.83 1.51 -2.60
C SER A 45 16.57 2.48 -1.67
N GLY A 46 17.44 1.94 -0.80
CA GLY A 46 18.34 2.78 0.00
C GLY A 46 19.59 3.17 -0.78
N VAL A 47 19.98 4.43 -0.69
CA VAL A 47 21.24 4.97 -1.21
C VAL A 47 22.01 5.59 -0.06
N ASN A 48 23.27 5.16 0.13
CA ASN A 48 24.16 5.66 1.17
C ASN A 48 25.44 6.19 0.52
N LEU A 49 25.72 7.48 0.69
CA LEU A 49 26.87 8.19 0.12
C LEU A 49 27.52 9.09 1.18
N GLY A 50 28.47 8.53 1.92
CA GLY A 50 29.17 9.26 2.99
C GLY A 50 28.21 9.77 4.07
N GLN A 51 28.02 11.09 4.13
CA GLN A 51 27.15 11.76 5.11
C GLN A 51 25.67 11.81 4.68
N LEU A 52 25.34 11.35 3.46
CA LEU A 52 23.98 11.30 2.92
C LEU A 52 23.46 9.86 2.93
N SER A 53 22.25 9.67 3.47
CA SER A 53 21.44 8.46 3.31
C SER A 53 20.07 8.88 2.78
N THR A 54 19.57 8.24 1.74
CA THR A 54 18.24 8.53 1.20
C THR A 54 17.53 7.27 0.72
N THR A 55 16.21 7.25 0.84
CA THR A 55 15.34 6.23 0.29
C THR A 55 14.75 6.75 -1.01
N LEU A 56 15.12 6.12 -2.12
CA LEU A 56 14.48 6.32 -3.41
C LEU A 56 13.19 5.52 -3.47
N VAL A 57 12.06 6.19 -3.69
CA VAL A 57 10.79 5.54 -4.03
C VAL A 57 10.84 5.22 -5.52
N ASN A 58 10.80 3.93 -5.87
CA ASN A 58 10.87 3.53 -7.27
C ASN A 58 9.48 3.66 -7.92
N GLN A 59 8.76 2.54 -8.06
CA GLN A 59 7.40 2.54 -8.58
C GLN A 59 6.44 2.10 -7.51
N GLN A 60 5.35 2.87 -7.39
CA GLN A 60 4.23 2.52 -6.55
C GLN A 60 3.47 1.35 -7.17
N ALA A 61 3.19 0.32 -6.37
CA ALA A 61 2.49 -0.85 -6.88
C ALA A 61 1.00 -0.54 -7.04
N ASN A 62 0.43 -0.92 -8.19
CA ASN A 62 -0.96 -0.63 -8.54
C ASN A 62 -1.70 -1.91 -8.92
N ILE A 63 -2.89 -2.09 -8.36
CA ILE A 63 -3.86 -3.07 -8.83
C ILE A 63 -5.17 -2.33 -9.10
N SER A 64 -5.71 -2.45 -10.30
CA SER A 64 -6.88 -1.69 -10.71
C SER A 64 -7.87 -2.48 -11.56
N ALA A 65 -9.13 -2.06 -11.50
CA ALA A 65 -10.17 -2.39 -12.48
C ALA A 65 -11.02 -1.14 -12.77
N GLN A 66 -11.39 -0.94 -14.03
CA GLN A 66 -12.36 0.06 -14.47
C GLN A 66 -13.77 -0.24 -13.94
N GLY A 67 -14.13 -1.52 -13.81
CA GLY A 67 -15.33 -1.95 -13.11
C GLY A 67 -14.98 -2.41 -11.69
N SER A 68 -15.18 -3.70 -11.41
CA SER A 68 -15.02 -4.24 -10.05
C SER A 68 -13.66 -4.90 -9.82
N LEU A 69 -13.13 -4.77 -8.60
CA LEU A 69 -11.90 -5.41 -8.14
C LEU A 69 -12.20 -6.35 -6.96
N SER A 70 -11.90 -7.63 -7.11
CA SER A 70 -11.98 -8.62 -6.04
C SER A 70 -10.61 -9.24 -5.79
N ILE A 71 -10.13 -9.16 -4.55
CA ILE A 71 -8.87 -9.73 -4.09
C ILE A 71 -9.17 -10.68 -2.93
N GLN A 72 -8.77 -11.94 -3.07
CA GLN A 72 -9.00 -12.97 -2.07
C GLN A 72 -7.73 -13.74 -1.78
N ALA A 73 -7.37 -13.84 -0.50
CA ALA A 73 -6.25 -14.64 -0.03
C ALA A 73 -6.73 -15.68 0.98
N GLY A 74 -6.23 -16.92 0.87
CA GLY A 74 -6.52 -17.97 1.86
C GLY A 74 -5.98 -17.65 3.25
N ARG A 75 -4.97 -16.77 3.36
CA ARG A 75 -4.42 -16.26 4.62
C ARG A 75 -4.39 -14.74 4.63
N ASP A 76 -3.34 -14.10 4.12
CA ASP A 76 -3.10 -12.69 4.39
C ASP A 76 -3.15 -11.83 3.12
N ILE A 77 -3.71 -10.63 3.24
CA ILE A 77 -3.61 -9.57 2.23
C ILE A 77 -2.77 -8.43 2.81
N LYS A 78 -1.69 -8.07 2.13
CA LYS A 78 -0.80 -6.96 2.49
C LYS A 78 -0.77 -5.91 1.38
N VAL A 79 -1.00 -4.65 1.75
CA VAL A 79 -0.89 -3.48 0.86
C VAL A 79 0.05 -2.49 1.53
N THR A 80 1.17 -2.14 0.90
CA THR A 80 2.22 -1.32 1.53
C THR A 80 2.67 -0.19 0.63
N GLY A 81 2.30 1.02 1.04
CA GLY A 81 2.44 2.26 0.28
C GLY A 81 1.92 2.15 -1.14
N ALA A 82 0.87 1.36 -1.39
CA ALA A 82 0.44 0.93 -2.72
C ALA A 82 -1.04 1.25 -2.99
N ASN A 83 -1.46 1.18 -4.25
CA ASN A 83 -2.80 1.57 -4.67
C ASN A 83 -3.65 0.35 -5.08
N LEU A 84 -4.91 0.37 -4.66
CA LEU A 84 -5.98 -0.53 -5.10
C LEU A 84 -7.17 0.31 -5.55
N THR A 85 -7.58 0.19 -6.81
CA THR A 85 -8.64 1.04 -7.37
C THR A 85 -9.69 0.23 -8.16
N ALA A 86 -10.97 0.47 -7.88
CA ALA A 86 -12.09 -0.02 -8.66
C ALA A 86 -12.97 1.15 -9.10
N GLY A 87 -13.43 1.16 -10.35
CA GLY A 87 -14.45 2.14 -10.79
C GLY A 87 -15.85 1.82 -10.28
N GLN A 88 -16.11 0.57 -9.89
CA GLN A 88 -17.31 0.12 -9.19
C GLN A 88 -16.91 -0.40 -7.81
N ASP A 89 -17.26 -1.65 -7.46
CA ASP A 89 -17.03 -2.20 -6.14
C ASP A 89 -15.61 -2.75 -5.98
N LEU A 90 -15.08 -2.60 -4.77
CA LEU A 90 -13.78 -3.16 -4.36
C LEU A 90 -13.98 -4.08 -3.15
N ALA A 91 -13.53 -5.34 -3.26
CA ALA A 91 -13.58 -6.32 -2.19
C ALA A 91 -12.20 -6.89 -1.87
N LEU A 92 -11.78 -6.78 -0.60
CA LEU A 92 -10.60 -7.46 -0.05
C LEU A 92 -11.06 -8.50 0.96
N ASN A 93 -10.75 -9.77 0.71
CA ASN A 93 -11.15 -10.89 1.55
C ASN A 93 -9.91 -11.68 1.99
N ALA A 94 -9.43 -11.43 3.21
CA ALA A 94 -8.31 -12.16 3.81
C ALA A 94 -8.83 -13.29 4.71
N GLY A 95 -8.41 -14.52 4.45
CA GLY A 95 -8.75 -15.70 5.26
C GLY A 95 -8.15 -15.68 6.67
N GLN A 96 -7.21 -14.78 6.95
CA GLN A 96 -6.62 -14.48 8.25
C GLN A 96 -6.55 -12.97 8.45
N ASN A 97 -5.49 -12.30 8.00
CA ASN A 97 -5.25 -10.89 8.34
C ASN A 97 -5.25 -9.97 7.12
N LEU A 98 -5.79 -8.76 7.31
CA LEU A 98 -5.67 -7.65 6.36
C LEU A 98 -4.72 -6.60 6.91
N GLN A 99 -3.64 -6.31 6.18
CA GLN A 99 -2.65 -5.29 6.56
C GLN A 99 -2.54 -4.24 5.45
N VAL A 100 -2.90 -3.00 5.76
CA VAL A 100 -2.78 -1.85 4.85
C VAL A 100 -1.89 -0.81 5.51
N GLY A 101 -0.67 -0.69 5.03
CA GLY A 101 0.41 0.09 5.64
C GLY A 101 0.91 1.20 4.73
N SER A 102 1.55 2.24 5.28
CA SER A 102 2.43 3.12 4.50
C SER A 102 3.80 2.47 4.26
N GLN A 103 4.53 2.98 3.27
CA GLN A 103 5.95 2.73 3.08
C GLN A 103 6.71 3.99 3.48
N ALA A 104 7.72 3.89 4.35
CA ALA A 104 8.54 5.04 4.72
C ALA A 104 9.65 5.29 3.69
N ALA A 105 9.85 6.55 3.33
CA ALA A 105 11.02 7.05 2.63
C ALA A 105 11.73 8.05 3.53
N ASN A 106 13.00 7.77 3.83
CA ASN A 106 13.80 8.58 4.73
C ASN A 106 14.88 9.30 3.95
N GLU A 107 15.21 10.52 4.36
CA GLU A 107 16.39 11.22 3.88
C GLU A 107 17.11 11.81 5.08
N ARG A 108 18.42 11.61 5.13
CA ARG A 108 19.28 12.06 6.21
C ARG A 108 20.59 12.59 5.65
N ILE A 109 20.94 13.80 6.05
CA ILE A 109 22.27 14.39 5.86
C ILE A 109 22.81 14.70 7.24
N ALA A 110 23.95 14.12 7.60
CA ALA A 110 24.59 14.35 8.89
C ALA A 110 26.05 14.75 8.68
N THR A 111 26.32 16.05 8.74
CA THR A 111 27.66 16.62 8.75
C THR A 111 28.02 17.08 10.15
N GLY A 112 29.29 17.46 10.38
CA GLY A 112 29.72 17.97 11.69
C GLY A 112 29.02 19.25 12.16
N TYR A 113 28.41 20.02 11.24
CA TYR A 113 27.81 21.32 11.55
C TYR A 113 26.32 21.42 11.19
N TYR A 114 25.78 20.39 10.55
CA TYR A 114 24.42 20.38 10.00
C TYR A 114 23.82 18.98 10.03
N THR A 115 22.60 18.87 10.56
CA THR A 115 21.77 17.67 10.45
C THR A 115 20.46 18.01 9.75
N TYR A 116 20.17 17.28 8.70
CA TYR A 116 18.86 17.18 8.06
C TYR A 116 18.37 15.74 8.22
N ASP A 117 17.15 15.56 8.69
CA ASP A 117 16.54 14.24 8.84
C ASP A 117 15.05 14.33 8.54
N THR A 118 14.56 13.56 7.59
CA THR A 118 13.15 13.54 7.23
C THR A 118 12.66 12.13 7.02
N THR A 119 11.40 11.91 7.41
CA THR A 119 10.62 10.73 7.04
C THR A 119 9.36 11.20 6.34
N LYS A 120 9.13 10.65 5.15
CA LYS A 120 7.87 10.77 4.43
C LYS A 120 7.21 9.41 4.29
N ASN A 121 5.92 9.34 4.57
CA ASN A 121 5.14 8.11 4.44
C ASN A 121 4.38 8.12 3.12
N ILE A 122 4.73 7.19 2.23
CA ILE A 122 3.91 6.84 1.07
C ILE A 122 2.74 6.02 1.59
N THR A 123 1.56 6.63 1.72
CA THR A 123 0.36 5.95 2.20
C THR A 123 -0.15 4.93 1.19
N SER A 124 -0.84 3.89 1.66
CA SER A 124 -1.63 3.04 0.78
C SER A 124 -2.98 3.69 0.50
N ASN A 125 -3.47 3.58 -0.74
CA ASN A 125 -4.77 4.12 -1.16
C ASN A 125 -5.67 3.00 -1.66
N ILE A 126 -6.87 2.89 -1.07
CA ILE A 126 -7.91 1.95 -1.48
C ILE A 126 -9.11 2.78 -1.92
N GLN A 127 -9.51 2.65 -3.18
CA GLN A 127 -10.57 3.48 -3.75
C GLN A 127 -11.56 2.62 -4.54
N ALA A 128 -12.84 2.71 -4.16
CA ALA A 128 -13.97 2.18 -4.91
C ALA A 128 -14.84 3.34 -5.41
N GLY A 129 -15.27 3.29 -6.67
CA GLY A 129 -16.32 4.17 -7.18
C GLY A 129 -17.71 3.80 -6.66
N GLY A 130 -17.93 2.53 -6.32
CA GLY A 130 -19.08 2.01 -5.58
C GLY A 130 -18.72 1.70 -4.13
N SER A 131 -19.06 0.50 -3.66
CA SER A 131 -18.82 0.09 -2.28
C SER A 131 -17.41 -0.48 -2.11
N ALA A 132 -16.79 -0.22 -0.96
CA ALA A 132 -15.53 -0.83 -0.55
C ALA A 132 -15.77 -1.78 0.61
N THR A 133 -15.43 -3.06 0.45
CA THR A 133 -15.58 -4.11 1.46
C THR A 133 -14.22 -4.69 1.82
N LEU A 134 -13.79 -4.52 3.06
CA LEU A 134 -12.50 -4.95 3.58
C LEU A 134 -12.76 -5.95 4.73
N VAL A 135 -12.48 -7.22 4.51
CA VAL A 135 -12.78 -8.29 5.46
C VAL A 135 -11.52 -9.08 5.79
N ALA A 136 -11.29 -9.27 7.09
CA ALA A 136 -10.32 -10.19 7.64
C ALA A 136 -11.02 -11.19 8.56
N GLN A 137 -10.71 -12.49 8.47
CA GLN A 137 -11.30 -13.47 9.40
C GLN A 137 -10.67 -13.42 10.80
N LYS A 138 -9.46 -12.84 10.93
CA LYS A 138 -8.80 -12.55 12.20
C LYS A 138 -8.68 -11.04 12.38
N ASP A 139 -7.51 -10.44 12.20
CA ASP A 139 -7.29 -9.03 12.50
C ASP A 139 -7.18 -8.19 11.22
N ALA A 140 -7.68 -6.95 11.28
CA ALA A 140 -7.49 -5.94 10.25
C ALA A 140 -6.68 -4.76 10.82
N THR A 141 -5.54 -4.44 10.20
CA THR A 141 -4.70 -3.30 10.58
C THR A 141 -4.55 -2.34 9.41
N LEU A 142 -4.97 -1.08 9.61
CA LEU A 142 -4.80 0.02 8.65
C LEU A 142 -3.93 1.09 9.32
N SER A 143 -2.68 1.22 8.88
CA SER A 143 -1.71 2.19 9.40
C SER A 143 -1.17 3.05 8.26
N GLY A 144 -1.51 4.33 8.23
CA GLY A 144 -1.14 5.18 7.08
C GLY A 144 -1.84 4.75 5.78
N ALA A 145 -3.11 4.39 5.92
CA ALA A 145 -3.99 3.99 4.83
C ALA A 145 -5.07 5.06 4.59
N GLN A 146 -5.41 5.27 3.32
CA GLN A 146 -6.57 6.04 2.90
C GLN A 146 -7.56 5.09 2.25
N VAL A 147 -8.82 5.12 2.69
CA VAL A 147 -9.89 4.29 2.11
C VAL A 147 -11.05 5.19 1.72
N LYS A 148 -11.46 5.11 0.46
CA LYS A 148 -12.60 5.84 -0.09
C LYS A 148 -13.55 4.89 -0.80
N ALA A 149 -14.82 4.96 -0.43
CA ALA A 149 -15.93 4.35 -1.15
C ALA A 149 -16.82 5.46 -1.72
N GLY A 150 -17.44 5.21 -2.87
CA GLY A 150 -18.45 6.11 -3.43
C GLY A 150 -19.83 5.93 -2.78
N THR A 151 -20.12 4.73 -2.30
CA THR A 151 -21.36 4.40 -1.57
C THR A 151 -21.04 3.97 -0.13
N ASP A 152 -20.86 2.68 0.11
CA ASP A 152 -20.67 2.14 1.47
C ASP A 152 -19.23 1.69 1.68
N LEU A 153 -18.72 1.95 2.88
CA LEU A 153 -17.48 1.37 3.37
C LEU A 153 -17.79 0.34 4.46
N THR A 154 -17.46 -0.92 4.19
CA THR A 154 -17.49 -1.99 5.20
C THR A 154 -16.05 -2.39 5.55
N LEU A 155 -15.72 -2.35 6.84
CA LEU A 155 -14.50 -2.92 7.39
C LEU A 155 -14.87 -3.89 8.51
N ALA A 156 -14.54 -5.16 8.35
CA ALA A 156 -14.86 -6.21 9.32
C ALA A 156 -13.64 -7.07 9.62
N ALA A 157 -13.53 -7.45 10.90
CA ALA A 157 -12.52 -8.36 11.40
C ALA A 157 -13.20 -9.36 12.34
N GLY A 158 -12.83 -10.65 12.28
CA GLY A 158 -13.30 -11.63 13.27
C GLY A 158 -12.66 -11.42 14.65
N GLY A 159 -11.49 -10.79 14.69
CA GLY A 159 -10.76 -10.32 15.87
C GLY A 159 -10.77 -8.80 15.95
N ASN A 160 -9.60 -8.18 15.90
CA ASN A 160 -9.42 -6.76 16.14
C ASN A 160 -9.39 -5.93 14.84
N ILE A 161 -9.91 -4.71 14.93
CA ILE A 161 -9.66 -3.66 13.95
C ILE A 161 -8.72 -2.64 14.59
N ASN A 162 -7.54 -2.44 14.01
CA ASN A 162 -6.56 -1.46 14.45
C ASN A 162 -6.37 -0.37 13.38
N LEU A 163 -6.65 0.88 13.73
CA LEU A 163 -6.52 2.04 12.86
C LEU A 163 -5.47 2.99 13.46
N ALA A 164 -4.35 3.18 12.77
CA ALA A 164 -3.24 3.97 13.27
C ALA A 164 -2.82 5.06 12.28
N ALA A 165 -2.53 6.24 12.80
CA ALA A 165 -1.90 7.30 12.02
C ALA A 165 -0.41 7.01 11.84
N VAL A 166 0.16 7.48 10.73
CA VAL A 166 1.60 7.56 10.50
C VAL A 166 1.98 9.03 10.41
N LYS A 167 3.20 9.35 10.85
CA LYS A 167 3.65 10.74 10.99
C LYS A 167 4.85 11.00 10.10
N ASP A 168 4.72 12.03 9.27
CA ASP A 168 5.86 12.61 8.58
C ASP A 168 6.70 13.44 9.55
N HIS A 169 8.00 13.45 9.32
CA HIS A 169 8.99 14.06 10.19
C HIS A 169 9.96 14.90 9.35
N THR A 170 10.36 16.05 9.89
CA THR A 170 11.47 16.84 9.36
C THR A 170 12.19 17.51 10.53
N LEU A 171 13.49 17.28 10.62
CA LEU A 171 14.43 17.93 11.52
C LEU A 171 15.46 18.65 10.66
N GLN A 172 15.68 19.93 10.96
CA GLN A 172 16.79 20.71 10.44
C GLN A 172 17.50 21.37 11.61
N GLN A 173 18.77 21.03 11.82
CA GLN A 173 19.59 21.59 12.88
C GLN A 173 20.92 22.05 12.29
N GLY A 174 21.26 23.32 12.50
CA GLY A 174 22.57 23.89 12.17
C GLY A 174 23.07 24.77 13.31
N LEU A 175 24.39 24.99 13.38
CA LEU A 175 25.04 25.74 14.45
C LEU A 175 24.80 27.28 14.42
N TRP A 176 23.98 27.80 13.51
CA TRP A 176 23.79 29.25 13.30
C TRP A 176 22.49 29.81 13.91
N GLY A 177 22.07 29.30 15.08
CA GLY A 177 20.81 29.66 15.74
C GLY A 177 20.92 30.12 17.20
N GLN A 178 22.12 30.50 17.68
CA GLN A 178 22.31 31.13 18.99
C GLN A 178 23.19 32.38 18.83
N ALA A 179 22.55 33.54 18.64
CA ALA A 179 23.14 34.85 18.86
C ALA A 179 22.02 35.82 19.28
#